data_AF-A0A2G4HND0-F1
#
_entry.id   AF-A0A2G4HND0-F1
#
_cell.length_a   1.000
_cell.length_b   1.000
_cell.length_c   1.000
_cell.angle_alpha   90.00
_cell.angle_beta   90.00
_cell.angle_gamma   90.00
#
_symmetry.space_group_name_H-M   'P 1'
#
loop_
_entity.id
_entity.type
_entity.pdbx_description
1 polymer ?
#
loop_
_entity_poly.entity_id
_entity_poly.type
_entity_poly.pdbx_seq_one_letter_code
_entity_poly.pdbx_strand_id
1 'polypeptide(L)'
;MDWSDQETWQDFASRLAAAADLCLKPHRHGVRLVGDLPEAGAAAGDLCVRIEPRSPEGARLEQNDLELELYRSGSDIHLTLVSLADESAPLLWQGSHPVWMDGVSGERCERPEGGLPLEALARRIRALVVGG
;
A
#
# COMPACT_ATOMS: atom_id res chain seq x y z
N MET A 1 14.57 -5.95 -5.37
CA MET A 1 13.38 -6.62 -5.92
C MET A 1 13.12 -6.14 -7.34
N ASP A 2 13.07 -7.07 -8.28
CA ASP A 2 12.70 -6.86 -9.68
C ASP A 2 11.24 -7.32 -9.85
N TRP A 3 10.35 -6.37 -10.15
CA TRP A 3 8.91 -6.63 -10.26
C TRP A 3 8.49 -7.09 -11.66
N SER A 4 9.42 -7.17 -12.61
CA SER A 4 9.12 -7.61 -13.98
C SER A 4 8.83 -9.11 -14.09
N ASP A 5 9.15 -9.86 -13.03
CA ASP A 5 8.88 -11.29 -12.91
C ASP A 5 7.55 -11.56 -12.17
N GLN A 6 6.74 -12.43 -12.79
CA GLN A 6 5.43 -12.84 -12.31
C GLN A 6 5.52 -13.68 -11.02
N GLU A 7 6.57 -14.48 -10.83
CA GLU A 7 6.75 -15.26 -9.58
C GLU A 7 7.10 -14.32 -8.41
N THR A 8 8.05 -13.40 -8.64
CA THR A 8 8.42 -12.36 -7.68
C THR A 8 7.23 -11.47 -7.29
N TRP A 9 6.39 -11.08 -8.25
CA TRP A 9 5.15 -10.36 -7.99
C TRP A 9 4.18 -11.16 -7.11
N GLN A 10 3.97 -12.44 -7.40
CA GLN A 10 3.04 -13.28 -6.64
C GLN A 10 3.47 -13.48 -5.18
N ASP A 11 4.76 -13.70 -4.93
CA ASP A 11 5.30 -13.78 -3.55
C ASP A 11 5.02 -12.49 -2.79
N PHE A 12 5.32 -11.34 -3.39
CA PHE A 12 5.07 -10.06 -2.75
C PHE A 12 3.61 -9.78 -2.51
N ALA A 13 2.73 -10.03 -3.50
CA ALA A 13 1.30 -9.83 -3.34
C ALA A 13 0.74 -10.68 -2.18
N SER A 14 1.21 -11.92 -2.04
CA SER A 14 0.87 -12.80 -0.91
C SER A 14 1.34 -12.24 0.44
N ARG A 15 2.58 -11.78 0.52
CA ARG A 15 3.15 -11.19 1.75
C ARG A 15 2.51 -9.85 2.10
N LEU A 16 2.14 -9.04 1.11
CA LEU A 16 1.42 -7.80 1.26
C LEU A 16 0.01 -8.05 1.80
N ALA A 17 -0.72 -9.02 1.22
CA ALA A 17 -2.02 -9.44 1.72
C ALA A 17 -1.95 -9.90 3.18
N ALA A 18 -0.96 -10.72 3.54
CA ALA A 18 -0.75 -11.17 4.92
C ALA A 18 -0.43 -10.01 5.89
N ALA A 19 0.32 -9.00 5.44
CA ALA A 19 0.57 -7.79 6.22
C ALA A 19 -0.72 -6.99 6.43
N ALA A 20 -1.56 -6.87 5.41
CA ALA A 20 -2.87 -6.22 5.51
C ALA A 20 -3.81 -6.97 6.46
N ASP A 21 -3.90 -8.30 6.38
CA ASP A 21 -4.72 -9.12 7.30
C ASP A 21 -4.34 -8.91 8.77
N LEU A 22 -3.03 -8.75 9.04
CA LEU A 22 -2.54 -8.54 10.38
C LEU A 22 -2.85 -7.15 10.93
N CYS A 23 -2.82 -6.13 10.07
CA CYS A 23 -2.97 -4.72 10.45
C CYS A 23 -4.42 -4.24 10.41
N LEU A 24 -5.18 -4.66 9.40
CA LEU A 24 -6.53 -4.17 9.08
C LEU A 24 -7.61 -5.19 9.47
N LYS A 25 -7.57 -5.61 10.74
CA LYS A 25 -8.55 -6.55 11.30
C LYS A 25 -9.96 -5.95 11.27
N PRO A 26 -11.01 -6.79 11.12
CA PRO A 26 -10.98 -8.26 11.04
C PRO A 26 -10.93 -8.79 9.60
N HIS A 27 -10.56 -7.96 8.61
CA HIS A 27 -10.73 -8.29 7.20
C HIS A 27 -9.64 -9.22 6.67
N ARG A 28 -9.98 -9.93 5.58
CA ARG A 28 -9.02 -10.64 4.74
C ARG A 28 -8.79 -9.87 3.45
N HIS A 29 -7.57 -9.84 2.93
CA HIS A 29 -7.22 -8.95 1.83
C HIS A 29 -6.78 -9.71 0.59
N GLY A 30 -7.28 -9.28 -0.57
CA GLY A 30 -6.64 -9.54 -1.85
C GLY A 30 -5.70 -8.40 -2.20
N VAL A 31 -4.74 -8.67 -3.08
CA VAL A 31 -3.88 -7.65 -3.68
C VAL A 31 -3.98 -7.79 -5.19
N ARG A 32 -4.20 -6.68 -5.88
CA ARG A 32 -4.26 -6.62 -7.33
C ARG A 32 -3.32 -5.56 -7.85
N LEU A 33 -2.65 -5.84 -8.96
CA LEU A 33 -1.90 -4.83 -9.69
C LEU A 33 -2.86 -3.80 -10.30
N VAL A 34 -2.42 -2.53 -10.31
CA VAL A 34 -3.04 -1.46 -11.09
C VAL A 34 -2.16 -1.25 -12.32
N GLY A 35 -2.67 -1.61 -13.50
CA GLY A 35 -1.89 -1.63 -14.74
C GLY A 35 -1.12 -2.94 -14.94
N ASP A 36 -0.04 -2.86 -15.70
CA ASP A 36 0.84 -3.98 -16.03
C ASP A 36 2.10 -3.97 -15.14
N LEU A 37 2.79 -5.12 -15.06
CA LEU A 37 4.06 -5.17 -14.33
C LEU A 37 5.08 -4.27 -15.04
N PRO A 38 6.02 -3.66 -14.28
CA PRO A 38 7.10 -2.89 -14.88
C PRO A 38 7.90 -3.76 -15.86
N GLU A 39 8.28 -3.19 -17.01
CA GLU A 39 9.16 -3.89 -17.95
C GLU A 39 10.53 -4.20 -17.31
N ALA A 40 11.13 -5.34 -17.69
CA ALA A 40 12.45 -5.71 -17.20
C ALA A 40 13.49 -4.62 -17.52
N GLY A 41 14.18 -4.12 -16.50
CA GLY A 41 15.17 -3.06 -16.66
C GLY A 41 14.58 -1.65 -16.82
N ALA A 42 13.26 -1.48 -16.78
CA ALA A 42 12.68 -0.19 -16.41
C ALA A 42 13.24 0.21 -15.04
N ALA A 43 13.39 1.52 -14.79
CA ALA A 43 13.68 1.98 -13.44
C ALA A 43 12.64 1.32 -12.52
N ALA A 44 13.08 0.43 -11.64
CA ALA A 44 12.24 -0.31 -10.71
C ALA A 44 11.67 0.69 -9.69
N GLY A 45 10.77 1.53 -10.15
CA GLY A 45 10.36 2.76 -9.51
C GLY A 45 8.97 2.55 -9.02
N ASP A 46 8.01 2.52 -9.93
CA ASP A 46 6.63 2.82 -9.58
C ASP A 46 5.76 1.56 -9.69
N LEU A 47 5.36 1.02 -8.54
CA LEU A 47 4.44 -0.09 -8.44
C LEU A 47 3.15 0.42 -7.78
N CYS A 48 2.04 0.34 -8.51
CA CYS A 48 0.73 0.69 -7.99
C CYS A 48 -0.13 -0.57 -7.82
N VAL A 49 -0.69 -0.76 -6.64
CA VAL A 49 -1.50 -1.93 -6.29
C VAL A 49 -2.73 -1.53 -5.50
N ARG A 50 -3.80 -2.31 -5.65
CA ARG A 50 -5.00 -2.22 -4.83
C ARG A 50 -5.01 -3.31 -3.78
N ILE A 51 -5.34 -2.92 -2.56
CA ILE A 51 -5.58 -3.80 -1.42
C ILE A 51 -7.10 -3.88 -1.26
N GLU A 52 -7.63 -5.08 -1.44
CA GLU A 52 -9.04 -5.36 -1.59
C GLU A 52 -9.59 -6.18 -0.42
N PRO A 53 -10.12 -5.54 0.64
CA PRO A 53 -10.65 -6.24 1.80
C PRO A 53 -11.92 -7.04 1.50
N ARG A 54 -12.06 -8.14 2.22
CA ARG A 54 -13.26 -8.96 2.31
C ARG A 54 -13.60 -9.14 3.79
N SER A 55 -14.90 -9.19 4.08
CA SER A 55 -15.38 -9.56 5.42
C SER A 55 -14.91 -10.99 5.79
N PRO A 56 -14.95 -11.38 7.06
CA PRO A 56 -14.68 -12.75 7.47
C PRO A 56 -15.54 -13.81 6.74
N GLU A 57 -16.74 -13.43 6.32
CA GLU A 57 -17.69 -14.24 5.54
C GLU A 57 -17.39 -14.26 4.04
N GLY A 58 -16.40 -13.47 3.59
CA GLY A 58 -15.92 -13.42 2.20
C GLY A 58 -16.56 -12.34 1.33
N ALA A 59 -17.43 -11.48 1.89
CA ALA A 59 -18.06 -10.39 1.13
C ALA A 59 -17.05 -9.28 0.79
N ARG A 60 -17.05 -8.75 -0.45
CA ARG A 60 -16.19 -7.61 -0.82
C ARG A 60 -16.63 -6.33 -0.11
N LEU A 61 -15.64 -5.55 0.34
CA LEU A 61 -15.81 -4.27 1.03
C LEU A 61 -15.13 -3.16 0.22
N GLU A 62 -15.72 -2.80 -0.93
CA GLU A 62 -15.14 -1.85 -1.89
C GLU A 62 -14.88 -0.47 -1.28
N GLN A 63 -15.71 -0.05 -0.33
CA GLN A 63 -15.56 1.20 0.42
C GLN A 63 -14.31 1.23 1.33
N ASN A 64 -13.64 0.09 1.49
CA ASN A 64 -12.42 -0.06 2.27
C ASN A 64 -11.21 -0.37 1.38
N ASP A 65 -11.37 -0.32 0.05
CA ASP A 65 -10.25 -0.51 -0.87
C ASP A 65 -9.22 0.60 -0.69
N LEU A 66 -7.95 0.20 -0.63
CA LEU A 66 -6.82 1.10 -0.56
C LEU A 66 -5.98 0.98 -1.82
N GLU A 67 -5.46 2.10 -2.30
CA GLU A 67 -4.40 2.12 -3.29
C GLU A 67 -3.06 2.34 -2.59
N LEU A 68 -2.09 1.51 -2.95
CA LEU A 68 -0.71 1.58 -2.52
C LEU A 68 0.15 1.92 -3.73
N GLU A 69 0.83 3.04 -3.65
CA GLU A 69 1.90 3.40 -4.58
C GLU A 69 3.24 3.20 -3.89
N LEU A 70 4.17 2.54 -4.57
CA LEU A 70 5.56 2.37 -4.16
C LEU A 70 6.42 3.05 -5.21
N TYR A 71 7.33 3.92 -4.78
CA TYR A 71 8.26 4.61 -5.68
C TYR A 71 9.65 4.71 -5.05
N ARG A 72 10.68 4.72 -5.90
CA ARG A 72 12.06 4.91 -5.48
C ARG A 72 12.47 6.37 -5.63
N SER A 73 13.09 6.91 -4.57
CA SER A 73 13.76 8.22 -4.62
C SER A 73 15.22 8.00 -4.25
N GLY A 74 16.10 8.02 -5.25
CA GLY A 74 17.50 7.62 -5.06
C GLY A 74 17.61 6.16 -4.59
N SER A 75 18.27 5.94 -3.44
CA SER A 75 18.37 4.62 -2.81
C SER A 75 17.20 4.28 -1.88
N ASP A 76 16.32 5.24 -1.60
CA ASP A 76 15.23 5.08 -0.66
C ASP A 76 13.94 4.63 -1.37
N ILE A 77 13.15 3.84 -0.64
CA ILE A 77 11.79 3.45 -1.02
C ILE A 77 10.80 4.25 -0.20
N HIS A 78 9.86 4.86 -0.91
CA HIS A 78 8.74 5.57 -0.37
C HIS A 78 7.46 4.87 -0.78
N LEU A 79 6.41 5.08 0.02
CA LEU A 79 5.09 4.63 -0.34
C LEU A 79 4.01 5.64 0.04
N THR A 80 2.91 5.57 -0.68
CA THR A 80 1.67 6.29 -0.39
C THR A 80 0.55 5.28 -0.22
N LEU A 81 -0.29 5.45 0.80
CA LEU A 81 -1.56 4.74 0.98
C LEU A 81 -2.71 5.74 0.89
N VAL A 82 -3.65 5.46 -0.02
CA VAL A 82 -4.80 6.32 -0.33
C VAL A 82 -6.08 5.52 -0.20
N SER A 83 -7.13 6.12 0.34
CA SER A 83 -8.49 5.57 0.31
C SER A 83 -9.11 5.79 -1.06
N LEU A 84 -9.60 4.72 -1.70
CA LEU A 84 -10.30 4.86 -2.99
C LEU A 84 -11.76 5.29 -2.86
N ALA A 85 -12.34 5.15 -1.66
CA ALA A 85 -13.73 5.49 -1.42
C ALA A 85 -13.97 7.00 -1.22
N ASP A 86 -12.92 7.72 -0.83
CA ASP A 86 -13.00 9.14 -0.51
C ASP A 86 -11.66 9.82 -0.80
N GLU A 87 -11.61 10.56 -1.91
CA GLU A 87 -10.42 11.32 -2.34
C GLU A 87 -10.09 12.48 -1.40
N SER A 88 -11.03 12.92 -0.56
CA SER A 88 -10.78 13.96 0.45
C SER A 88 -10.19 13.41 1.73
N ALA A 89 -10.18 12.09 1.92
CA ALA A 89 -9.60 11.46 3.09
C ALA A 89 -8.08 11.73 3.15
N PRO A 90 -7.52 11.97 4.35
CA PRO A 90 -6.08 12.12 4.49
C PRO A 90 -5.33 10.89 3.98
N LEU A 91 -4.28 11.13 3.20
CA LEU A 91 -3.42 10.09 2.66
C LEU A 91 -2.19 9.91 3.55
N LEU A 92 -1.69 8.68 3.61
CA LEU A 92 -0.49 8.34 4.38
C LEU A 92 0.71 8.22 3.46
N TRP A 93 1.70 9.07 3.67
CA TRP A 93 3.02 8.93 3.07
C TRP A 93 4.01 8.29 4.05
N GLN A 94 4.84 7.39 3.57
CA GLN A 94 5.85 6.71 4.38
C GLN A 94 7.20 6.68 3.67
N GLY A 95 8.10 7.57 4.11
CA GLY A 95 9.54 7.45 3.92
C GLY A 95 10.19 6.80 5.15
N SER A 96 11.16 7.48 5.77
CA SER A 96 11.74 7.05 7.06
C SER A 96 10.72 7.07 8.21
N HIS A 97 9.78 8.00 8.17
CA HIS A 97 8.69 8.16 9.14
C HIS A 97 7.36 8.36 8.42
N PRO A 98 6.23 7.95 9.04
CA PRO A 98 4.90 8.23 8.50
C PRO A 98 4.59 9.72 8.58
N VAL A 99 3.97 10.24 7.53
CA VAL A 99 3.43 11.60 7.44
C VAL A 99 2.02 11.52 6.86
N TRP A 100 1.06 12.11 7.56
CA TRP A 100 -0.29 12.28 7.05
C TRP A 100 -0.40 13.60 6.32
N MET A 101 -1.04 13.58 5.16
CA MET A 101 -1.32 14.76 4.36
C MET A 101 -2.82 14.85 4.12
N ASP A 102 -3.35 16.06 4.23
CA ASP A 102 -4.74 16.35 3.89
C ASP A 102 -5.00 16.02 2.41
N GLY A 103 -6.09 15.31 2.12
CA GLY A 103 -6.40 14.84 0.77
C GLY A 103 -6.74 15.96 -0.22
N VAL A 104 -7.08 17.14 0.27
CA VAL A 104 -7.50 18.29 -0.56
C VAL A 104 -6.38 19.32 -0.67
N SER A 105 -5.78 19.74 0.44
CA SER A 105 -4.75 20.78 0.44
C SER A 105 -3.35 20.24 0.17
N GLY A 106 -3.11 18.95 0.42
CA GLY A 106 -1.78 18.32 0.40
C GLY A 106 -0.89 18.76 1.56
N GLU A 107 -1.38 19.59 2.48
CA GLU A 107 -0.63 20.01 3.66
C GLU A 107 -0.55 18.89 4.68
N ARG A 108 0.53 18.87 5.47
CA ARG A 108 0.66 17.93 6.57
C ARG A 108 -0.47 18.13 7.58
N CYS A 109 -1.16 17.05 7.93
CA CYS A 109 -2.23 17.05 8.92
C CYS A 109 -1.92 16.13 10.11
N GLU A 110 -2.81 16.13 11.10
CA GLU A 110 -2.78 15.11 12.15
C GLU A 110 -3.21 13.75 11.60
N ARG A 111 -2.81 12.69 12.29
CA ARG A 111 -3.24 11.34 11.96
C ARG A 111 -4.76 11.22 12.13
N PRO A 112 -5.52 10.75 11.13
CA PRO A 112 -6.96 10.55 11.25
C PRO A 112 -7.29 9.40 12.19
N GLU A 113 -8.56 9.32 12.59
CA GLU A 113 -9.09 8.15 13.28
C GLU A 113 -8.90 6.89 12.41
N GLY A 114 -8.48 5.78 13.02
CA GLY A 114 -8.13 4.56 12.27
C GLY A 114 -6.78 4.61 11.54
N GLY A 115 -6.00 5.70 11.65
CA GLY A 115 -4.69 5.81 11.01
C GLY A 115 -3.60 4.90 11.59
N LEU A 116 -3.73 4.44 12.84
CA LEU A 116 -2.75 3.53 13.48
C LEU A 116 -2.53 2.22 12.70
N PRO A 117 -3.60 1.47 12.36
CA PRO A 117 -3.52 0.32 11.45
C PRO A 117 -2.80 0.61 10.13
N LEU A 118 -3.05 1.78 9.53
CA LEU A 118 -2.45 2.18 8.24
C LEU A 118 -0.95 2.47 8.39
N GLU A 119 -0.53 3.16 9.45
CA GLU A 119 0.89 3.35 9.78
C GLU A 119 1.61 2.02 10.05
N ALA A 120 0.93 1.08 10.71
CA ALA A 120 1.48 -0.26 10.96
C ALA A 120 1.64 -1.05 9.65
N LEU A 121 0.65 -0.98 8.76
CA LEU A 121 0.71 -1.58 7.43
C LEU A 121 1.85 -0.98 6.60
N ALA A 122 1.90 0.34 6.48
CA ALA A 122 2.96 1.07 5.78
C ALA A 122 4.36 0.65 6.22
N ARG A 123 4.58 0.55 7.54
CA ARG A 123 5.88 0.12 8.09
C ARG A 123 6.23 -1.32 7.71
N ARG A 124 5.24 -2.22 7.70
CA ARG A 124 5.44 -3.62 7.29
C ARG A 124 5.74 -3.71 5.80
N ILE A 125 5.00 -3.00 4.96
CA ILE A 125 5.24 -2.94 3.51
C ILE A 125 6.66 -2.48 3.25
N ARG A 126 7.07 -1.36 3.86
CA ARG A 126 8.45 -0.85 3.72
C ARG A 126 9.49 -1.90 4.12
N ALA A 127 9.26 -2.66 5.19
CA ALA A 127 10.17 -3.74 5.60
C ALA A 127 10.21 -4.91 4.60
N LEU A 128 9.11 -5.23 3.91
CA LEU A 128 9.08 -6.25 2.85
C LEU A 128 9.95 -5.85 1.65
N VAL A 129 9.98 -4.56 1.30
CA VAL A 129 10.67 -4.07 0.10
C VAL A 129 12.13 -3.68 0.37
N VAL A 130 12.46 -3.16 1.56
CA VAL A 130 13.83 -2.80 1.96
C VAL A 130 14.64 -4.02 2.45
N GLY A 131 13.97 -5.00 3.06
CA GLY A 131 14.61 -6.19 3.63
C GLY A 131 14.66 -7.41 2.71
N GLY A 132 14.32 -7.25 1.44
CA GLY A 132 14.34 -8.32 0.42
C GLY A 132 15.07 -7.91 -0.85
#